data_AF-A0A2T6VKF3-F1
#
_entry.id   AF-A0A2T6VKF3-F1
#
_cell.length_a   1.000
_cell.length_b   1.000
_cell.length_c   1.000
_cell.angle_alpha   90.00
_cell.angle_beta   90.00
_cell.angle_gamma   90.00
#
_symmetry.space_group_name_H-M   'P 1'
#
loop_
_entity.id
_entity.type
_entity.pdbx_description
1 polymer ?
#
loop_
_entity_poly.entity_id
_entity_poly.type
_entity_poly.pdbx_seq_one_letter_code
_entity_poly.pdbx_strand_id
1 'polypeptide(L)'
;TGTNVSIIFFQKTPSTKEVILIDASKLGEEYTENKNKKTRLRTSDIDLILETFQNKTPKADFCTLVSFDEITEKNYSLNPGQYFTIE
;
A
#
# COMPACT_ATOMS: atom_id res chain seq x y z
N THR A 1 -13.96 11.60 0.56
CA THR A 1 -14.76 10.51 1.16
C THR A 1 -14.24 10.31 2.58
N GLY A 2 -15.06 9.82 3.53
CA GLY A 2 -14.62 9.48 4.89
C GLY A 2 -14.13 8.03 5.04
N THR A 3 -14.01 7.31 3.93
CA THR A 3 -13.65 5.88 3.89
C THR A 3 -12.29 5.72 3.24
N ASN A 4 -11.49 4.80 3.75
CA ASN A 4 -10.22 4.41 3.15
C ASN A 4 -10.47 3.82 1.75
N VAL A 5 -9.55 4.10 0.82
CA VAL A 5 -9.60 3.63 -0.56
C VAL A 5 -8.28 2.97 -0.92
N SER A 6 -8.34 2.08 -1.90
CA SER A 6 -7.16 1.41 -2.45
C SER A 6 -7.01 1.77 -3.93
N ILE A 7 -5.77 1.81 -4.41
CA ILE A 7 -5.43 1.94 -5.83
C ILE A 7 -4.83 0.61 -6.26
N ILE A 8 -5.37 0.00 -7.31
CA ILE A 8 -4.92 -1.30 -7.81
C ILE A 8 -4.36 -1.12 -9.21
N PHE A 9 -3.13 -1.56 -9.42
CA PHE A 9 -2.47 -1.58 -10.72
C PHE A 9 -2.45 -3.01 -11.27
N PHE A 10 -2.98 -3.20 -12.47
CA PHE A 10 -2.98 -4.49 -13.16
C PHE A 10 -2.02 -4.47 -14.34
N GLN A 11 -1.28 -5.57 -14.50
CA GLN A 11 -0.47 -5.82 -15.69
C GLN A 11 -0.97 -7.09 -16.37
N LYS A 12 -1.32 -7.01 -17.66
CA LYS A 12 -1.92 -8.13 -18.41
C LYS A 12 -1.02 -9.37 -18.44
N THR A 13 0.28 -9.17 -18.53
CA THR A 13 1.28 -10.25 -18.55
C THR A 13 2.16 -10.07 -17.32
N PRO A 14 2.01 -10.91 -16.28
CA PRO A 14 2.82 -10.80 -15.08
C PRO A 14 4.30 -10.98 -15.42
N SER A 15 5.15 -10.05 -14.97
CA SER A 15 6.61 -10.20 -15.03
C SER A 15 7.19 -10.92 -13.81
N THR A 16 6.39 -11.09 -12.75
CA THR A 16 6.76 -11.73 -11.49
C THR A 16 5.62 -12.62 -10.98
N LYS A 17 5.94 -13.57 -10.08
CA LYS A 17 4.95 -14.41 -9.38
C LYS A 17 4.50 -13.84 -8.03
N GLU A 18 4.87 -12.58 -7.79
CA GLU A 18 4.64 -11.86 -6.54
C GLU A 18 3.96 -10.53 -6.85
N VAL A 19 3.17 -10.09 -5.88
CA VAL A 19 2.47 -8.81 -5.83
C VAL A 19 3.13 -7.96 -4.75
N ILE A 20 3.31 -6.68 -5.03
CA ILE A 20 3.71 -5.70 -4.02
C ILE A 20 2.46 -5.11 -3.36
N LEU A 21 2.40 -5.17 -2.03
CA LEU A 21 1.34 -4.56 -1.23
C LEU A 21 1.94 -3.44 -0.38
N ILE A 22 1.39 -2.23 -0.50
CA ILE A 22 1.85 -1.02 0.21
C ILE A 22 0.71 -0.49 1.07
N ASP A 23 0.95 -0.31 2.37
CA ASP A 23 0.06 0.38 3.30
C ASP A 23 0.47 1.84 3.46
N ALA A 24 -0.18 2.71 2.70
CA ALA A 24 0.01 4.16 2.79
C ALA A 24 -0.93 4.85 3.80
N SER A 25 -1.70 4.09 4.61
CA SER A 25 -2.75 4.65 5.48
C SER A 25 -2.20 5.56 6.59
N LYS A 26 -0.93 5.38 6.97
CA LYS A 26 -0.23 6.20 7.99
C LYS A 26 0.45 7.45 7.41
N LEU A 27 0.43 7.63 6.09
CA LEU A 27 1.07 8.77 5.41
C LEU A 27 0.16 10.00 5.32
N GLY A 28 0.77 11.12 4.96
CA GLY A 28 0.08 12.38 4.74
C GLY A 28 0.10 13.34 5.92
N GLU A 29 -0.55 14.47 5.70
CA GLU A 29 -0.77 15.51 6.70
C GLU A 29 -2.24 15.87 6.80
N GLU A 30 -2.69 16.05 8.04
CA GLU A 30 -4.01 16.59 8.31
C GLU A 30 -4.04 18.08 7.99
N TYR A 31 -5.13 18.50 7.35
CA TYR A 31 -5.46 19.90 7.14
C TYR A 31 -6.97 20.09 7.28
N THR A 32 -7.38 21.31 7.63
CA THR A 32 -8.80 21.66 7.71
C THR A 32 -9.18 22.51 6.51
N GLU A 33 -10.23 22.09 5.80
CA GLU A 33 -10.81 22.86 4.69
C GLU A 33 -12.33 22.91 4.88
N ASN A 34 -12.88 24.11 5.00
CA ASN A 34 -14.32 24.34 5.17
C ASN A 34 -14.93 23.51 6.33
N LYS A 35 -14.26 23.51 7.49
CA LYS A 35 -14.59 22.72 8.71
C LYS A 35 -14.41 21.20 8.59
N ASN A 36 -14.03 20.68 7.43
CA ASN A 36 -13.73 19.25 7.27
C ASN A 36 -12.25 19.00 7.52
N LYS A 37 -11.94 18.04 8.39
CA LYS A 37 -10.61 17.47 8.49
C LYS A 37 -10.35 16.56 7.29
N LYS A 38 -9.24 16.77 6.61
CA LYS A 38 -8.81 16.02 5.44
C LYS A 38 -7.34 15.64 5.60
N THR A 39 -6.95 14.56 4.96
CA THR A 39 -5.55 14.14 4.87
C THR A 39 -5.10 14.28 3.43
N ARG A 40 -3.93 14.89 3.21
CA ARG A 40 -3.29 14.93 1.88
C ARG A 40 -1.90 14.31 1.96
N LEU A 41 -1.51 13.61 0.91
CA LEU A 41 -0.12 13.16 0.76
C LEU A 41 0.77 14.36 0.44
N ARG A 42 1.92 14.43 1.11
CA ARG A 42 3.00 15.37 0.77
C ARG A 42 3.78 14.83 -0.42
N THR A 43 4.60 15.66 -1.05
CA THR A 43 5.52 15.22 -2.11
C THR A 43 6.42 14.08 -1.63
N SER A 44 6.99 14.18 -0.42
CA SER A 44 7.82 13.14 0.16
C SER A 44 7.08 11.80 0.38
N ASP A 45 5.79 11.85 0.69
CA ASP A 45 4.97 10.64 0.87
C ASP A 45 4.79 9.93 -0.48
N ILE A 46 4.56 10.70 -1.54
CA ILE A 46 4.45 10.20 -2.92
C ILE A 46 5.78 9.62 -3.38
N ASP A 47 6.88 10.32 -3.16
CA ASP A 47 8.22 9.86 -3.53
C ASP A 47 8.56 8.53 -2.83
N LEU A 48 8.25 8.40 -1.54
CA LEU A 48 8.42 7.15 -0.79
C LEU A 48 7.60 6.00 -1.40
N ILE A 49 6.35 6.24 -1.77
CA ILE A 49 5.49 5.24 -2.42
C ILE A 49 6.08 4.84 -3.77
N LEU A 50 6.48 5.81 -4.60
CA LEU A 50 7.03 5.56 -5.93
C LEU A 50 8.35 4.79 -5.87
N GLU A 51 9.27 5.21 -5.01
CA GLU A 51 10.57 4.55 -4.82
C GLU A 51 10.36 3.10 -4.36
N THR A 52 9.47 2.89 -3.38
CA THR A 52 9.20 1.56 -2.84
C THR A 52 8.54 0.66 -3.88
N PHE A 53 7.61 1.20 -4.67
CA PHE A 53 6.97 0.47 -5.76
C PHE A 53 7.95 0.08 -6.88
N GLN A 54 8.82 1.01 -7.29
CA GLN A 54 9.80 0.79 -8.35
C GLN A 54 10.89 -0.23 -7.94
N ASN A 55 11.41 -0.08 -6.73
CA ASN A 55 12.51 -0.91 -6.22
C ASN A 55 12.03 -2.23 -5.58
N LYS A 56 10.71 -2.41 -5.42
CA LYS A 56 10.10 -3.59 -4.80
C LYS A 56 10.73 -3.96 -3.45
N THR A 57 11.06 -2.96 -2.63
CA THR A 57 11.81 -3.17 -1.39
C THR A 57 10.85 -3.35 -0.22
N PRO A 58 10.83 -4.52 0.45
CA PRO A 58 10.06 -4.70 1.68
C PRO A 58 10.49 -3.71 2.75
N LYS A 59 9.52 -3.12 3.45
CA LYS A 59 9.73 -2.18 4.55
C LYS A 59 8.73 -2.53 5.65
N ALA A 60 9.23 -2.77 6.86
CA ALA A 60 8.40 -3.09 8.02
C ALA A 60 7.26 -2.08 8.18
N ASP A 61 6.06 -2.58 8.48
CA ASP A 61 4.83 -1.80 8.63
C ASP A 61 4.44 -0.88 7.46
N PHE A 62 5.00 -1.09 6.27
CA PHE A 62 4.75 -0.24 5.10
C PHE A 62 4.60 -1.00 3.79
N CYS A 63 5.49 -1.94 3.49
CA CYS A 63 5.52 -2.65 2.20
C CYS A 63 5.96 -4.09 2.36
N THR A 64 5.27 -4.99 1.66
CA THR A 64 5.66 -6.40 1.57
C THR A 64 5.51 -6.94 0.15
N LEU A 65 6.28 -7.97 -0.16
CA LEU A 65 6.12 -8.79 -1.37
C LEU A 65 5.41 -10.07 -0.99
N VAL A 66 4.35 -10.39 -1.72
CA VAL A 66 3.46 -11.51 -1.40
C VAL A 66 3.28 -12.36 -2.64
N SER A 67 3.47 -13.66 -2.51
CA SER A 67 3.21 -14.63 -3.58
C SER A 67 1.71 -14.84 -3.82
N PHE A 68 1.35 -15.33 -5.00
CA PHE A 68 -0.05 -15.70 -5.28
C PHE A 68 -0.59 -16.83 -4.38
N ASP A 69 0.29 -17.70 -3.88
CA ASP A 69 -0.09 -18.79 -2.97
C ASP A 69 -0.47 -18.24 -1.60
N GLU A 70 0.33 -17.32 -1.03
CA GLU A 70 0.01 -16.63 0.22
C GLU A 70 -1.30 -15.84 0.13
N ILE A 71 -1.55 -15.18 -1.02
CA ILE A 71 -2.83 -14.48 -1.26
C ILE A 71 -4.00 -15.47 -1.22
N THR A 72 -3.82 -16.65 -1.82
CA THR A 72 -4.85 -17.71 -1.82
C THR A 72 -5.11 -18.22 -0.40
N GLU A 73 -4.06 -18.47 0.38
CA GLU A 73 -4.15 -18.89 1.78
C GLU A 73 -4.87 -17.85 2.68
N LYS A 74 -4.74 -16.56 2.35
CA LYS A 74 -5.40 -15.45 3.05
C LYS A 74 -6.76 -15.09 2.44
N ASN A 75 -7.43 -16.03 1.76
CA ASN A 75 -8.75 -15.86 1.16
C ASN A 75 -8.84 -14.71 0.13
N TYR A 76 -7.79 -14.54 -0.68
CA TYR A 76 -7.68 -13.48 -1.70
C TYR A 76 -7.71 -12.05 -1.14
N SER A 77 -7.41 -11.88 0.14
CA SER A 77 -7.31 -10.56 0.75
C SER A 77 -6.12 -9.78 0.22
N LEU A 78 -6.30 -8.51 -0.11
CA LEU A 78 -5.21 -7.61 -0.52
C LEU A 78 -4.85 -6.59 0.57
N ASN A 79 -5.30 -6.80 1.80
CA ASN A 79 -4.96 -5.94 2.93
C ASN A 79 -3.50 -6.16 3.34
N PRO A 80 -2.57 -5.19 3.14
CA PRO A 80 -1.14 -5.38 3.42
C PRO A 80 -0.86 -5.79 4.87
N GLY A 81 -1.65 -5.27 5.82
CA GLY A 81 -1.46 -5.55 7.25
C GLY A 81 -1.63 -7.03 7.64
N GLN A 82 -2.25 -7.86 6.80
CA GLN A 82 -2.37 -9.30 7.03
C GLN A 82 -1.12 -10.11 6.66
N TYR A 83 -0.16 -9.45 6.00
CA TYR A 83 1.07 -10.01 5.46
C TYR A 83 2.32 -9.41 6.10
N PHE A 84 2.18 -8.42 6.97
CA PHE A 84 3.29 -7.92 7.77
C PHE A 84 3.67 -8.95 8.83
N THR A 85 4.96 -9.22 8.97
CA THR A 85 5.48 -10.09 10.03
C THR A 85 5.36 -9.35 11.36
N ILE A 86 4.83 -10.04 12.38
CA ILE A 86 4.85 -9.54 13.75
C ILE A 86 6.27 -9.83 14.27
N GLU A 87 7.06 -8.78 14.51
CA GLU A 87 8.33 -8.88 15.24
C GLU A 87 8.11 -9.00 16.75
#